data_AF-A0AAD6N825-F1
#
_entry.id   AF-A0AAD6N825-F1
#
_cell.length_a   1.000
_cell.length_b   1.000
_cell.length_c   1.000
_cell.angle_alpha   90.00
_cell.angle_beta   90.00
_cell.angle_gamma   90.00
#
_symmetry.space_group_name_H-M   'P 1'
#
loop_
_entity.id
_entity.type
_entity.pdbx_description
1 polymer ?
#
loop_
_entity_poly.entity_id
_entity_poly.type
_entity_poly.pdbx_seq_one_letter_code
_entity_poly.pdbx_strand_id
1 'polypeptide(L)'
;MDPELECLIGYHFQDRGLMEEALEEVGPGTAGNERLALLGDTILSLMLLRRWYCEGNTTEQGTNLLQAYACNKHLTSRAKALGLQKFIHQRLDLERGVPDHALATTVEAILGAVWLDSEESLRKVNNVMSKISLYPANINDCS
;
A
#
# COMPACT_ATOMS: atom_id res chain seq x y z
N MET A 1 18.26 -9.28 2.46
CA MET A 1 17.89 -8.31 3.51
C MET A 1 17.67 -6.99 2.81
N ASP A 2 16.48 -6.40 2.91
CA ASP A 2 16.16 -5.20 2.12
C ASP A 2 15.88 -3.95 2.98
N PRO A 3 16.90 -3.41 3.68
CA PRO A 3 16.76 -2.15 4.42
C PRO A 3 16.43 -0.97 3.50
N GLU A 4 16.62 -1.13 2.18
CA GLU A 4 16.23 -0.13 1.18
C GLU A 4 14.71 0.06 1.13
N LEU A 5 13.91 -1.01 1.26
CA LEU A 5 12.46 -0.91 1.27
C LEU A 5 11.97 -0.13 2.49
N GLU A 6 12.45 -0.50 3.69
CA GLU A 6 12.08 0.17 4.94
C GLU A 6 12.43 1.66 4.92
N CYS A 7 13.59 2.01 4.35
CA CYS A 7 14.00 3.40 4.13
C CYS A 7 13.07 4.12 3.13
N LEU A 8 12.73 3.45 2.02
CA LEU A 8 11.85 3.97 0.99
C LEU A 8 10.46 4.32 1.54
N ILE A 9 9.86 3.42 2.32
CA ILE A 9 8.52 3.59 2.90
C ILE A 9 8.53 4.37 4.23
N GLY A 10 9.70 4.56 4.84
CA GLY A 10 9.85 5.27 6.11
C GLY A 10 9.28 4.49 7.31
N TYR A 11 9.31 3.17 7.26
CA TYR A 11 8.79 2.28 8.31
C TYR A 11 9.74 1.10 8.52
N HIS A 12 10.06 0.83 9.79
CA HIS A 12 10.88 -0.31 10.18
C HIS A 12 9.97 -1.35 10.83
N PHE A 13 9.97 -2.56 10.27
CA PHE A 13 9.13 -3.67 10.70
C PHE A 13 9.69 -4.34 11.95
N GLN A 14 8.82 -4.63 12.92
CA GLN A 14 9.16 -5.46 14.07
C GLN A 14 9.12 -6.95 13.69
N ASP A 15 8.09 -7.35 12.95
CA ASP A 15 7.92 -8.65 12.34
C ASP A 15 8.32 -8.59 10.85
N ARG A 16 9.49 -9.16 10.56
CA ARG A 16 10.00 -9.23 9.19
C ARG A 16 9.20 -10.17 8.29
N GLY A 17 8.50 -11.14 8.87
CA GLY A 17 7.63 -12.05 8.13
C GLY A 17 6.51 -11.31 7.41
N LEU A 18 5.94 -10.28 8.05
CA LEU A 18 4.93 -9.42 7.43
C LEU A 18 5.49 -8.61 6.24
N MET A 19 6.73 -8.12 6.36
CA MET A 19 7.40 -7.43 5.24
C MET A 19 7.67 -8.39 4.08
N GLU A 20 8.16 -9.60 4.37
CA GLU A 20 8.45 -10.61 3.35
C GLU A 20 7.16 -11.10 2.64
N GLU A 21 6.10 -11.36 3.41
CA GLU A 21 4.79 -11.73 2.88
C GLU A 21 4.22 -10.62 1.98
N ALA A 22 4.35 -9.34 2.36
CA ALA A 22 3.87 -8.23 1.55
C ALA A 22 4.53 -8.14 0.15
N LEU A 23 5.76 -8.65 0.02
CA LEU A 23 6.55 -8.62 -1.22
C LEU A 23 6.39 -9.89 -2.06
N GLU A 24 5.68 -10.92 -1.57
CA GLU A 24 5.53 -12.19 -2.27
C GLU A 24 4.38 -12.12 -3.29
N GLU A 25 4.69 -12.31 -4.59
CA GLU A 25 3.67 -12.39 -5.63
C GLU A 25 2.78 -13.64 -5.46
N VAL A 26 1.48 -13.51 -5.71
CA VAL A 26 0.56 -14.66 -5.77
C VAL A 26 1.06 -15.72 -6.77
N GLY A 27 0.83 -17.00 -6.47
CA GLY A 27 1.29 -18.08 -7.35
C GLY A 27 0.70 -19.45 -7.02
N PRO A 28 1.08 -20.50 -7.77
CA PRO A 28 0.55 -21.85 -7.55
C PRO A 28 0.80 -22.33 -6.11
N GLY A 29 -0.28 -22.61 -5.36
CA GLY A 29 -0.21 -23.14 -4.00
C GLY A 29 0.04 -22.11 -2.90
N THR A 30 0.06 -20.80 -3.20
CA THR A 30 0.13 -19.73 -2.21
C THR A 30 -0.78 -18.56 -2.59
N ALA A 31 -1.37 -17.89 -1.60
CA ALA A 31 -2.03 -16.61 -1.84
C ALA A 31 -1.02 -15.46 -2.01
N GLY A 32 0.26 -15.69 -1.71
CA GLY A 32 1.27 -14.62 -1.63
C GLY A 32 0.76 -13.48 -0.75
N ASN A 33 0.92 -12.26 -1.25
CA ASN A 33 0.51 -11.04 -0.56
C ASN A 33 -0.99 -10.71 -0.64
N GLU A 34 -1.85 -11.51 -1.30
CA GLU A 34 -3.25 -11.15 -1.54
C GLU A 34 -4.07 -10.96 -0.26
N ARG A 35 -3.76 -11.72 0.81
CA ARG A 35 -4.45 -11.57 2.10
C ARG A 35 -4.14 -10.25 2.77
N LEU A 36 -2.87 -9.84 2.75
CA LEU A 36 -2.43 -8.54 3.24
C LEU A 36 -2.98 -7.41 2.36
N ALA A 37 -3.00 -7.61 1.04
CA ALA A 37 -3.53 -6.63 0.11
C ALA A 37 -5.02 -6.36 0.33
N LEU A 38 -5.82 -7.40 0.55
CA LEU A 38 -7.25 -7.24 0.83
C LEU A 38 -7.50 -6.39 2.09
N LEU A 39 -6.73 -6.63 3.16
CA LEU A 39 -6.77 -5.82 4.37
C LEU A 39 -6.29 -4.38 4.07
N GLY A 40 -5.18 -4.25 3.35
CA GLY A 40 -4.55 -3.00 2.97
C GLY A 40 -5.41 -2.08 2.12
N ASP A 41 -6.20 -2.62 1.19
CA ASP A 41 -7.15 -1.86 0.37
C ASP A 41 -8.26 -1.23 1.23
N THR A 42 -8.76 -1.99 2.21
CA THR A 42 -9.75 -1.48 3.18
C THR A 42 -9.14 -0.36 4.04
N ILE A 43 -7.89 -0.52 4.47
CA ILE A 43 -7.17 0.49 5.25
C ILE A 43 -6.92 1.75 4.40
N LEU A 44 -6.47 1.60 3.16
CA LEU A 44 -6.29 2.71 2.22
C LEU A 44 -7.59 3.51 2.07
N SER A 45 -8.69 2.81 1.83
CA SER A 45 -10.02 3.41 1.73
C SER A 45 -10.45 4.13 3.01
N LEU A 46 -10.24 3.52 4.18
CA LEU A 46 -10.51 4.14 5.48
C LEU A 46 -9.70 5.42 5.67
N MET A 47 -8.40 5.40 5.36
CA MET A 47 -7.51 6.55 5.53
C MET A 47 -7.91 7.72 4.63
N LEU A 48 -8.31 7.43 3.39
CA LEU A 48 -8.83 8.44 2.45
C LEU A 48 -10.17 9.01 2.92
N LEU A 49 -11.12 8.15 3.31
CA LEU A 49 -12.45 8.58 3.74
C LEU A 49 -12.43 9.32 5.08
N ARG A 50 -11.56 8.92 6.02
CA ARG A 50 -11.39 9.63 7.29
C ARG A 50 -11.02 11.09 7.03
N ARG A 51 -10.04 11.33 6.18
CA ARG A 51 -9.65 12.69 5.77
C ARG A 51 -10.78 13.45 5.09
N TRP A 52 -11.40 12.84 4.07
CA TRP A 52 -12.52 13.44 3.34
C TRP A 52 -13.65 13.88 4.30
N TYR A 53 -13.98 13.06 5.29
CA TYR A 53 -15.08 13.32 6.22
C TYR A 53 -14.87 14.63 7.01
N CYS A 54 -13.62 14.94 7.39
CA CYS A 54 -13.32 16.14 8.17
C CYS A 54 -13.40 17.45 7.39
N GLU A 55 -13.44 17.39 6.05
CA GLU A 55 -13.55 18.56 5.20
C GLU A 55 -15.02 19.00 4.96
N GLY A 56 -16.00 18.22 5.44
CA GLY A 56 -17.42 18.54 5.25
C GLY A 56 -17.89 18.44 3.80
N ASN A 57 -17.15 17.70 2.97
CA ASN A 57 -17.40 17.50 1.55
C ASN A 57 -18.64 16.60 1.29
N THR A 58 -19.18 16.65 0.07
CA THR A 58 -20.29 15.79 -0.36
C THR A 58 -19.85 14.35 -0.53
N THR A 59 -20.82 13.42 -0.48
CA THR A 59 -20.58 11.98 -0.69
C THR A 59 -20.03 11.66 -2.08
N GLU A 60 -20.40 12.45 -3.09
CA GLU A 60 -19.85 12.37 -4.45
C GLU A 60 -18.35 12.65 -4.46
N GLN A 61 -17.91 13.71 -3.75
CA GLN A 61 -16.49 14.03 -3.63
C GLN A 61 -15.70 12.92 -2.93
N GLY A 62 -16.29 12.25 -1.94
CA GLY A 62 -15.68 11.10 -1.26
C GLY A 62 -15.53 9.89 -2.17
N THR A 63 -16.56 9.62 -2.99
CA THR A 63 -16.52 8.55 -4.00
C THR A 63 -15.44 8.82 -5.05
N ASN A 64 -15.38 10.07 -5.54
CA ASN A 64 -14.37 10.49 -6.51
C ASN A 64 -12.94 10.40 -5.94
N LEU A 65 -12.76 10.67 -4.64
CA LEU A 65 -11.47 10.51 -3.96
C LEU A 65 -11.01 9.04 -3.99
N LEU A 66 -11.88 8.10 -3.62
CA LEU A 66 -11.57 6.67 -3.68
C LEU A 66 -11.24 6.21 -5.10
N GLN A 67 -12.07 6.60 -6.08
CA GLN A 67 -11.84 6.24 -7.49
C GLN A 67 -10.51 6.79 -8.03
N ALA A 68 -10.06 7.95 -7.56
CA ALA A 68 -8.80 8.55 -7.97
C ALA A 68 -7.58 7.88 -7.32
N TYR A 69 -7.63 7.59 -6.02
CA TYR A 69 -6.43 7.24 -5.23
C TYR A 69 -6.37 5.78 -4.75
N ALA A 70 -7.50 5.09 -4.67
CA ALA A 70 -7.58 3.67 -4.33
C ALA A 70 -7.81 2.77 -5.56
N CYS A 71 -7.52 3.27 -6.76
CA CYS A 71 -7.60 2.45 -7.97
C CYS A 71 -6.25 1.82 -8.35
N ASN A 72 -6.28 0.62 -8.91
CA ASN A 72 -5.08 -0.12 -9.35
C ASN A 72 -4.19 0.72 -10.27
N LYS A 73 -4.76 1.57 -11.14
CA LYS A 73 -4.00 2.45 -12.04
C LYS A 73 -3.10 3.41 -11.26
N HIS A 74 -3.63 4.05 -10.22
CA HIS A 74 -2.85 4.98 -9.40
C HIS A 74 -1.80 4.24 -8.57
N LEU A 75 -2.20 3.14 -7.91
CA LEU A 75 -1.30 2.32 -7.10
C LEU A 75 -0.13 1.76 -7.92
N THR A 76 -0.41 1.23 -9.10
CA THR A 76 0.61 0.77 -10.06
C THR A 76 1.56 1.91 -10.44
N SER A 77 1.03 3.08 -10.78
CA SER A 77 1.85 4.25 -11.13
C SER A 77 2.78 4.65 -9.99
N ARG A 78 2.31 4.57 -8.74
CA ARG A 78 3.11 4.89 -7.55
C ARG A 78 4.18 3.83 -7.31
N ALA A 79 3.83 2.56 -7.37
CA ALA A 79 4.79 1.46 -7.27
C ALA A 79 5.92 1.59 -8.30
N LYS A 80 5.58 1.89 -9.57
CA LYS A 80 6.57 2.10 -10.64
C LYS A 80 7.47 3.31 -10.36
N ALA A 81 6.91 4.43 -9.92
CA ALA A 81 7.68 5.64 -9.62
C ALA A 81 8.65 5.45 -8.43
N LEU A 82 8.30 4.58 -7.49
CA LEU A 82 9.13 4.22 -6.33
C LEU A 82 10.16 3.12 -6.64
N GLY A 83 10.08 2.50 -7.82
CA GLY A 83 10.91 1.36 -8.19
C GLY A 83 10.59 0.10 -7.39
N LEU A 84 9.35 -0.08 -6.92
CA LEU A 84 8.98 -1.22 -6.09
C LEU A 84 9.15 -2.58 -6.77
N GLN A 85 9.18 -2.60 -8.11
CA GLN A 85 9.39 -3.80 -8.92
C GLN A 85 10.62 -4.61 -8.47
N LYS A 86 11.69 -3.94 -8.00
CA LYS A 86 12.94 -4.59 -7.62
C LYS A 86 12.85 -5.39 -6.32
N PHE A 87 11.85 -5.11 -5.48
CA PHE A 87 11.65 -5.76 -4.18
C PHE A 87 10.67 -6.93 -4.25
N ILE A 88 9.87 -7.02 -5.32
CA ILE A 88 8.82 -8.03 -5.45
C ILE A 88 9.46 -9.36 -5.80
N HIS A 89 9.22 -10.36 -4.94
CA HIS A 89 9.65 -11.72 -5.17
C HIS A 89 8.68 -12.39 -6.13
N GLN A 90 9.05 -12.39 -7.42
CA GLN A 90 8.28 -13.09 -8.45
C GLN A 90 8.42 -14.60 -8.25
N ARG A 91 7.30 -15.31 -8.30
CA ARG A 91 7.27 -16.76 -8.01
C ARG A 91 7.60 -17.66 -9.18
N LEU A 92 7.61 -17.14 -10.40
CA LEU A 92 8.10 -17.88 -11.56
C LEU A 92 9.51 -17.37 -11.85
N ASP A 93 10.46 -18.29 -12.01
CA ASP A 93 11.84 -18.05 -12.49
C ASP A 93 11.87 -17.64 -13.98
N LEU A 94 10.87 -16.89 -14.41
CA LEU A 94 10.80 -16.26 -15.71
C LEU A 94 11.36 -14.87 -15.53
N GLU A 95 12.38 -14.52 -16.32
CA GLU A 95 12.80 -13.12 -16.51
C GLU A 95 11.68 -12.34 -17.20
N ARG A 96 10.59 -12.08 -16.47
CA ARG A 96 9.47 -11.25 -16.90
C ARG A 96 9.41 -9.99 -16.03
N GLY A 97 8.87 -8.93 -16.61
CA GLY A 97 8.53 -7.75 -15.82
C GLY A 97 7.43 -8.07 -14.81
N VAL A 98 7.47 -7.43 -13.64
CA VAL A 98 6.39 -7.51 -12.66
C VAL A 98 5.11 -6.94 -13.29
N PRO A 99 3.99 -7.69 -13.31
CA PRO A 99 2.76 -7.22 -13.93
C PRO A 99 2.12 -6.10 -13.10
N ASP A 100 1.35 -5.23 -13.77
CA ASP A 100 0.74 -4.05 -13.15
C ASP A 100 -0.15 -4.38 -11.95
N HIS A 101 -0.91 -5.48 -12.01
CA HIS A 101 -1.73 -5.91 -10.88
C HIS A 101 -0.89 -6.24 -9.64
N ALA A 102 0.21 -7.00 -9.80
CA ALA A 102 1.09 -7.34 -8.68
C ALA A 102 1.72 -6.10 -8.04
N LEU A 103 1.98 -5.05 -8.83
CA LEU A 103 2.46 -3.77 -8.30
C LEU A 103 1.42 -3.06 -7.43
N ALA A 104 0.18 -2.99 -7.88
CA ALA A 104 -0.92 -2.43 -7.07
C ALA A 104 -1.13 -3.25 -5.78
N THR A 105 -1.24 -4.57 -5.92
CA THR A 105 -1.43 -5.52 -4.81
C THR A 105 -0.29 -5.41 -3.78
N THR A 106 0.95 -5.24 -4.22
CA THR A 106 2.10 -5.06 -3.31
C THR A 106 1.98 -3.77 -2.49
N VAL A 107 1.52 -2.66 -3.10
CA VAL A 107 1.32 -1.41 -2.36
C VAL A 107 0.25 -1.58 -1.28
N GLU A 108 -0.86 -2.22 -1.60
CA GLU A 108 -1.92 -2.54 -0.63
C GLU A 108 -1.37 -3.45 0.46
N ALA A 109 -0.65 -4.52 0.09
CA ALA A 109 -0.09 -5.47 1.04
C ALA A 109 0.91 -4.82 2.01
N ILE A 110 1.73 -3.87 1.56
CA ILE A 110 2.60 -3.09 2.44
C ILE A 110 1.77 -2.32 3.47
N LEU A 111 0.64 -1.71 3.10
CA LEU A 111 -0.23 -1.03 4.05
C LEU A 111 -0.86 -2.00 5.05
N GLY A 112 -1.30 -3.18 4.60
CA GLY A 112 -1.81 -4.24 5.45
C GLY A 112 -0.76 -4.76 6.44
N ALA A 113 0.47 -4.97 5.97
CA ALA A 113 1.60 -5.41 6.80
C ALA A 113 1.96 -4.37 7.86
N VAL A 114 2.07 -3.08 7.47
CA VAL A 114 2.34 -1.98 8.41
C VAL A 114 1.24 -1.86 9.46
N TRP A 115 -0.02 -2.04 9.06
CA TRP A 115 -1.15 -2.00 9.98
C TRP A 115 -1.04 -3.09 11.06
N LEU A 116 -0.76 -4.33 10.66
CA LEU A 116 -0.61 -5.45 11.60
C LEU A 116 0.63 -5.28 12.49
N ASP A 117 1.77 -4.92 11.90
CA ASP A 117 3.06 -4.77 12.60
C ASP A 117 3.06 -3.60 13.60
N SER A 118 2.21 -2.61 13.36
CA SER A 118 2.10 -1.42 14.21
C SER A 118 0.95 -1.49 15.23
N GLU A 119 0.35 -2.66 15.43
CA GLU A 119 -0.82 -2.85 16.30
C GLU A 119 -1.96 -1.88 15.93
N GLU A 120 -2.31 -1.85 14.64
CA GLU A 120 -3.44 -1.08 14.09
C GLU A 120 -3.26 0.45 14.18
N SER A 121 -2.01 0.92 14.07
CA SER A 121 -1.69 2.34 14.22
C SER A 121 -2.00 3.17 12.96
N LEU A 122 -3.12 3.90 13.00
CA LEU A 122 -3.49 4.90 11.98
C LEU A 122 -2.34 5.87 11.66
N ARG A 123 -1.61 6.32 12.69
CA ARG A 123 -0.48 7.26 12.52
C ARG A 123 0.65 6.65 11.70
N LYS A 124 1.00 5.38 11.94
CA LYS A 124 2.10 4.72 11.23
C LYS A 124 1.74 4.47 9.77
N VAL A 125 0.53 3.98 9.51
CA VAL A 125 0.01 3.86 8.14
C VAL A 125 -0.02 5.21 7.44
N ASN A 126 -0.48 6.26 8.12
CA ASN A 126 -0.52 7.60 7.56
C ASN A 126 0.86 8.11 7.12
N ASN A 127 1.86 7.90 7.98
CA ASN A 127 3.24 8.29 7.69
C ASN A 127 3.77 7.55 6.47
N VAL A 128 3.49 6.26 6.33
CA VAL A 128 3.86 5.48 5.15
C VAL A 128 3.18 6.05 3.92
N MET A 129 1.85 6.19 3.91
CA MET A 129 1.11 6.70 2.76
C MET A 129 1.58 8.10 2.33
N SER A 130 1.92 8.96 3.28
CA SER A 130 2.52 10.29 3.02
C SER A 130 3.91 10.16 2.40
N LYS A 131 4.77 9.32 2.99
CA LYS A 131 6.14 9.07 2.53
C LYS A 131 6.19 8.57 1.09
N ILE A 132 5.25 7.69 0.71
CA ILE A 132 5.15 7.14 -0.65
C ILE A 132 4.21 7.93 -1.57
N SER A 133 3.74 9.10 -1.13
CA SER A 133 2.90 10.03 -1.93
C SER A 133 1.64 9.38 -2.54
N LEU A 134 0.93 8.57 -1.74
CA LEU A 134 -0.30 7.90 -2.19
C LEU A 134 -1.50 8.83 -2.38
N TYR A 135 -1.49 10.00 -1.76
CA TYR A 135 -2.49 11.05 -1.93
C TYR A 135 -1.79 12.42 -1.88
N PRO A 136 -2.43 13.50 -2.37
CA PRO A 136 -1.83 14.82 -2.36
C PRO A 136 -1.64 15.34 -0.93
N ALA A 137 -0.52 16.03 -0.70
CA ALA A 137 -0.13 16.56 0.62
C ALA A 137 -1.12 17.59 1.22
N ASN A 138 -2.07 18.09 0.42
CA ASN A 138 -3.00 19.15 0.81
C ASN A 138 -4.30 18.64 1.46
N ILE A 139 -4.44 17.34 1.71
CA ILE A 139 -5.62 16.80 2.39
C ILE A 139 -5.35 16.77 3.90
N ASN A 140 -6.09 17.59 4.66
CA ASN A 140 -5.87 17.77 6.09
C ASN A 140 -6.23 16.51 6.87
N ASP A 141 -5.39 16.13 7.83
CA ASP A 141 -5.72 15.07 8.79
C ASP A 141 -6.75 15.56 9.80
N CYS A 142 -7.77 14.72 10.07
CA CYS A 142 -8.60 14.89 11.25
C CYS A 142 -7.71 14.81 12.50
N SER A 143 -7.56 15.95 13.17
CA SER A 143 -6.89 16.06 14.47
C SER A 143 -7.67 15.35 15.56
#